data_AF-A0A497CBK1-F1
#
_entry.id   AF-A0A497CBK1-F1
#
_cell.length_a   1.000
_cell.length_b   1.000
_cell.length_c   1.000
_cell.angle_alpha   90.00
_cell.angle_beta   90.00
_cell.angle_gamma   90.00
#
_symmetry.space_group_name_H-M   'P 1'
#
loop_
_entity.id
_entity.type
_entity.pdbx_description
1 polymer ?
#
loop_
_entity_poly.entity_id
_entity_poly.type
_entity_poly.pdbx_seq_one_letter_code
_entity_poly.pdbx_strand_id
1 'polypeptide(L)' 'MIAIPLVIGVIGPCAAGKSTLVTALEERGYAAKHIAQEHSFVPDMWYKRIKPDILIFLDVSYAVAKQRQGTSG' A
#
# COMPACT_ATOMS: atom_id res chain seq x y z
N MET A 1 -21.07 5.48 -21.91
CA MET A 1 -20.07 6.07 -21.00
C MET A 1 -19.29 4.92 -20.38
N ILE A 2 -17.99 4.80 -20.64
CA ILE A 2 -17.16 3.81 -19.94
C ILE A 2 -16.84 4.42 -18.57
N ALA A 3 -17.28 3.80 -17.49
CA ALA A 3 -16.89 4.23 -16.15
C ALA A 3 -15.41 3.91 -15.96
N ILE A 4 -14.61 4.93 -15.63
CA ILE A 4 -13.23 4.70 -15.21
C ILE A 4 -13.31 4.05 -13.83
N PRO A 5 -12.73 2.85 -13.62
CA PRO A 5 -12.77 2.21 -12.32
C PRO A 5 -11.97 3.03 -11.31
N LEU A 6 -12.57 3.27 -10.14
CA LEU A 6 -11.92 3.94 -9.01
C LEU A 6 -10.65 3.18 -8.62
N VAL A 7 -9.52 3.88 -8.54
CA VAL A 7 -8.21 3.30 -8.22
C VAL A 7 -7.82 3.60 -6.77
N ILE A 8 -7.58 2.55 -6.01
CA ILE A 8 -7.11 2.61 -4.62
C ILE A 8 -5.59 2.40 -4.59
N GLY A 9 -4.83 3.38 -4.12
CA GLY A 9 -3.41 3.26 -3.83
C GLY A 9 -3.16 2.88 -2.37
N VAL A 10 -2.33 1.88 -2.11
CA VAL A 10 -1.95 1.46 -0.75
C VAL A 10 -0.45 1.68 -0.53
N ILE A 11 -0.09 2.47 0.49
CA ILE A 11 1.29 2.81 0.90
C ILE A 11 1.52 2.50 2.38
N GLY A 12 2.79 2.53 2.83
CA GLY A 12 3.18 2.29 4.23
C GLY A 12 4.53 1.56 4.39
N PRO A 13 5.05 1.41 5.63
CA PRO A 13 6.29 0.69 5.90
C PRO A 13 6.21 -0.82 5.60
N CYS A 14 7.36 -1.47 5.46
CA CYS A 14 7.42 -2.94 5.31
C CYS A 14 6.73 -3.62 6.50
N ALA A 15 6.08 -4.76 6.26
CA ALA A 15 5.28 -5.49 7.24
C ALA A 15 4.03 -4.77 7.81
N ALA A 16 3.62 -3.64 7.22
CA ALA A 16 2.36 -2.97 7.57
C ALA A 16 1.09 -3.71 7.09
N GLY A 17 1.23 -4.71 6.20
CA GLY A 17 0.10 -5.49 5.68
C GLY A 17 -0.45 -5.01 4.33
N LYS A 18 0.35 -4.25 3.56
CA LYS A 18 -0.04 -3.67 2.26
C LYS A 18 -0.52 -4.72 1.26
N SER A 19 0.20 -5.83 1.12
CA SER A 19 -0.17 -6.93 0.21
C SER A 19 -1.50 -7.57 0.62
N THR A 20 -1.68 -7.84 1.92
CA THR A 20 -2.93 -8.39 2.47
C THR A 20 -4.13 -7.51 2.15
N LEU A 21 -4.00 -6.18 2.33
CA LEU A 21 -5.09 -5.26 2.01
C LEU A 21 -5.39 -5.20 0.52
N VAL A 22 -4.36 -5.16 -0.34
CA VAL A 22 -4.56 -5.13 -1.79
C VAL A 22 -5.27 -6.39 -2.26
N THR A 23 -4.82 -7.58 -1.84
CA THR A 23 -5.48 -8.84 -2.20
C THR A 23 -6.95 -8.84 -1.76
N ALA A 24 -7.25 -8.42 -0.53
CA ALA A 24 -8.63 -8.38 -0.04
C ALA A 24 -9.53 -7.38 -0.81
N LEU A 25 -8.96 -6.26 -1.29
CA LEU A 25 -9.67 -5.30 -2.13
C LEU A 25 -9.92 -5.84 -3.54
N GLU A 26 -8.92 -6.47 -4.14
CA GLU A 26 -9.02 -7.10 -5.47
C GLU A 26 -10.06 -8.23 -5.48
N GLU A 27 -10.07 -9.09 -4.44
CA GLU A 27 -11.09 -10.14 -4.24
C GLU A 27 -12.52 -9.61 -4.15
N ARG A 28 -12.69 -8.34 -3.75
CA ARG A 28 -13.98 -7.66 -3.64
C ARG A 28 -14.33 -6.83 -4.89
N GLY A 29 -13.50 -6.89 -5.94
CA GLY A 29 -13.73 -6.20 -7.21
C GLY A 29 -13.23 -4.75 -7.25
N TYR A 30 -12.44 -4.31 -6.28
CA TYR A 30 -11.83 -2.98 -6.31
C TYR A 30 -10.50 -3.00 -7.07
N ALA A 31 -10.24 -1.97 -7.87
CA ALA A 31 -8.93 -1.78 -8.48
C ALA A 31 -7.95 -1.21 -7.44
N ALA A 32 -7.19 -2.09 -6.78
CA ALA A 32 -6.19 -1.69 -5.78
C ALA A 32 -4.76 -1.88 -6.31
N LYS A 33 -3.85 -0.99 -5.92
CA LYS A 33 -2.42 -1.08 -6.27
C LYS A 33 -1.57 -0.81 -5.05
N HIS A 34 -0.72 -1.77 -4.69
CA HIS A 34 0.34 -1.53 -3.72
C HIS A 34 1.44 -0.69 -4.37
N ILE A 35 1.86 0.37 -3.69
CA ILE A 35 2.97 1.22 -4.11
C ILE A 35 4.14 0.95 -3.18
N ALA A 36 5.13 0.21 -3.69
CA ALA A 36 6.41 0.07 -3.01
C ALA A 36 7.09 1.44 -2.95
N GLN A 37 6.88 2.16 -1.84
CA GLN A 37 7.58 3.40 -1.51
C GLN A 37 8.95 3.14 -0.88
N GLU A 38 9.23 1.89 -0.51
CA GLU A 38 10.45 1.49 0.17
C GLU A 38 11.65 1.96 -0.68
N HIS A 39 12.43 2.89 -0.10
CA HIS A 39 13.63 3.56 -0.65
C HIS A 39 13.47 4.86 -1.46
N SER A 40 12.28 5.43 -1.67
CA SER A 40 12.17 6.77 -2.30
C SER A 40 12.05 7.88 -1.26
N PHE A 41 13.07 8.75 -1.19
CA PHE A 41 13.07 10.02 -0.42
C PHE A 41 12.05 11.06 -0.96
N VAL A 42 11.15 10.66 -1.86
CA VAL A 42 10.13 11.49 -2.49
C VAL A 42 8.78 11.15 -1.85
N PRO A 43 8.29 11.98 -0.90
CA PRO A 43 7.09 11.67 -0.11
C PRO A 43 5.82 11.53 -0.97
N ASP A 44 5.82 12.12 -2.16
CA ASP A 44 4.70 12.23 -3.11
C ASP A 44 4.83 11.29 -4.33
N MET A 45 5.77 10.32 -4.32
CA MET A 45 6.00 9.42 -5.45
C MET A 45 4.76 8.62 -5.86
N TRP A 46 3.92 8.25 -4.88
CA TRP A 46 2.67 7.53 -5.08
C TRP A 46 1.68 8.32 -5.96
N TYR A 47 1.62 9.65 -5.79
CA TYR A 47 0.77 10.52 -6.58
C TYR A 47 1.24 10.58 -8.03
N LYS A 48 2.55 10.69 -8.25
CA LYS A 48 3.17 10.78 -9.58
C LYS A 48 3.06 9.48 -10.38
N ARG A 49 3.11 8.32 -9.72
CA ARG A 49 3.07 7.00 -10.40
C ARG A 49 1.66 6.49 -10.69
N ILE A 50 0.72 6.66 -9.76
CA ILE A 50 -0.57 5.97 -9.82
C ILE A 50 -1.75 6.93 -9.93
N LYS A 51 -1.63 8.17 -9.42
CA LYS A 51 -2.74 9.13 -9.27
C LYS A 51 -4.00 8.44 -8.73
N PRO A 52 -3.92 7.82 -7.55
CA PRO A 52 -5.06 7.10 -7.01
C PRO A 52 -6.19 8.08 -6.65
N ASP A 53 -7.43 7.64 -6.84
CA ASP A 53 -8.62 8.36 -6.37
C ASP A 53 -8.74 8.28 -4.85
N ILE A 54 -8.28 7.17 -4.26
CA ILE A 54 -8.22 6.93 -2.82
C ILE A 54 -6.82 6.46 -2.44
N LEU A 55 -6.19 7.12 -1.46
CA LEU A 55 -4.91 6.69 -0.89
C LEU A 55 -5.11 6.15 0.53
N ILE A 56 -4.66 4.93 0.78
CA ILE A 56 -4.63 4.31 2.10
C ILE A 56 -3.18 4.21 2.56
N PHE A 57 -2.88 4.79 3.73
CA PHE A 57 -1.60 4.62 4.42
C PHE A 57 -1.75 3.62 5.57
N LEU A 58 -0.98 2.54 5.52
CA LEU A 58 -0.88 1.58 6.61
C LEU A 58 0.36 1.88 7.44
N ASP A 59 0.17 2.07 8.74
CA ASP A 59 1.25 2.28 9.69
C ASP A 59 1.59 1.00 10.47
N VAL A 60 2.81 0.91 10.95
CA VAL A 60 3.27 -0.16 11.84
C VAL A 60 4.44 0.32 12.68
N SER A 61 4.41 0.04 13.99
CA SER A 61 5.53 0.35 14.85
C SER A 61 6.74 -0.54 14.51
N TYR A 62 7.95 -0.02 14.72
CA TYR A 62 9.18 -0.76 14.45
C TYR A 62 9.23 -2.12 15.16
N ALA A 63 8.80 -2.18 16.43
CA ALA A 63 8.77 -3.42 17.20
C ALA A 63 7.86 -4.48 16.55
N VAL A 64 6.66 -4.08 16.10
CA VAL A 64 5.72 -4.98 15.44
C VAL A 64 6.21 -5.36 14.04
N ALA A 65 6.80 -4.42 13.29
CA ALA A 65 7.37 -4.70 11.98
C ALA A 65 8.48 -5.75 12.07
N LYS A 66 9.40 -5.60 13.03
CA LYS A 66 10.49 -6.54 13.28
C LYS A 66 9.97 -7.93 13.67
N GLN A 67 8.97 -7.98 14.56
CA GLN A 67 8.33 -9.24 14.94
C GLN A 67 7.72 -9.96 13.74
N ARG A 68 7.01 -9.23 12.85
CA ARG A 68 6.39 -9.78 11.65
C ARG A 68 7.38 -10.26 10.59
N GLN A 69 8.57 -9.66 10.54
CA GLN A 69 9.63 -10.01 9.57
C GLN A 69 10.49 -11.20 10.01
N GLY A 70 10.26 -11.76 11.21
CA GLY A 70 11.01 -12.91 11.70
C GLY A 70 12.47 -12.63 12.05
N THR A 71 12.90 -11.35 12.06
CA THR A 71 14.21 -10.92 12.57
C THR A 71 14.17 -10.89 14.11
N SER A 72 14.01 -12.08 14.68
CA SER A 72 14.47 -12.36 16.04
C SER A 72 15.99 -12.18 16.01
N GLY A 73 16.53 -11.40 16.95
CA GLY A 73 17.98 -11.13 17.03
C GLY A 73 18.80 -12.40 17.22
#